data_AF-A0A2K3JF39-F1
#
_entry.id   AF-A0A2K3JF39-F1
#
_cell.length_a   1.000
_cell.length_b   1.000
_cell.length_c   1.000
_cell.angle_alpha   90.00
_cell.angle_beta   90.00
_cell.angle_gamma   90.00
#
_symmetry.space_group_name_H-M   'P 1'
#
loop_
_entity.id
_entity.type
_entity.pdbx_description
1 polymer ?
#
loop_
_entity_poly.entity_id
_entity_poly.type
_entity_poly.pdbx_seq_one_letter_code
_entity_poly.pdbx_strand_id
1 'polypeptide(L)'
;MLSRFIFFVLVLSFLLTGCSPSTFIISKNGRAYYFGRESDRLFNTLCVSGDLRDILDETSLPERIHNDLYKYNCTEERSEQKVIATFLFMTPEEKIALKRSFIRHNYTINYVPC
;
A
#
# COMPACT_ATOMS: atom_id res chain seq x y z
N MET A 1 41.91 -11.72 -19.77
CA MET A 1 40.65 -12.46 -19.50
C MET A 1 39.93 -11.99 -18.23
N LEU A 2 40.64 -11.61 -17.16
CA LEU A 2 40.03 -11.05 -15.91
C LEU A 2 39.15 -9.80 -16.12
N SER A 3 39.57 -8.87 -16.99
CA SER A 3 38.86 -7.59 -17.21
C SER A 3 37.46 -7.76 -17.85
N ARG A 4 37.25 -8.80 -18.68
CA ARG A 4 35.94 -9.11 -19.29
C ARG A 4 34.96 -9.75 -18.31
N PHE A 5 35.46 -10.48 -17.31
CA PHE A 5 34.65 -11.11 -16.27
C PHE A 5 34.09 -10.08 -15.27
N ILE A 6 34.92 -9.10 -14.88
CA ILE A 6 34.50 -8.02 -13.97
C ILE A 6 33.41 -7.15 -14.60
N PHE A 7 33.49 -6.90 -15.91
CA PHE A 7 32.48 -6.12 -16.63
C PHE A 7 31.13 -6.85 -16.69
N PHE A 8 31.12 -8.17 -16.85
CA PHE A 8 29.90 -8.97 -16.88
C PHE A 8 29.20 -9.04 -15.50
N VAL A 9 29.97 -9.10 -14.41
CA VAL A 9 29.44 -9.10 -13.04
C VAL A 9 28.85 -7.72 -12.66
N LEU A 10 29.48 -6.63 -13.10
CA LEU A 10 28.97 -5.27 -12.87
C LEU A 10 27.67 -4.99 -13.61
N VAL A 11 27.52 -5.46 -14.85
CA VAL A 11 26.30 -5.28 -15.65
C VAL A 11 25.14 -6.13 -15.10
N LEU A 12 25.41 -7.34 -14.61
CA LEU A 12 24.39 -8.21 -14.02
C LEU A 12 23.83 -7.65 -12.69
N SER A 13 24.63 -6.86 -11.97
CA SER A 13 24.24 -6.24 -10.70
C SER A 13 23.25 -5.08 -10.86
N PHE A 14 23.24 -4.41 -12.02
CA PHE A 14 22.32 -3.29 -12.30
C PHE A 14 20.90 -3.76 -12.66
N LEU A 15 20.75 -4.99 -13.17
CA LEU A 15 19.45 -5.57 -13.56
C LEU A 15 18.60 -6.03 -12.36
N LEU A 16 19.17 -6.06 -11.15
CA LEU A 16 18.48 -6.43 -9.92
C LEU A 16 18.00 -5.22 -9.09
N THR A 17 18.02 -4.01 -9.66
CA THR A 17 17.31 -2.85 -9.09
C THR A 17 15.80 -2.98 -9.35
N GLY A 18 15.22 -4.10 -8.88
CA GLY A 18 13.80 -4.39 -8.99
C GLY A 18 12.99 -3.44 -8.10
N CYS A 19 11.92 -2.90 -8.67
CA CYS A 19 10.93 -2.11 -7.94
C CYS A 19 10.47 -2.83 -6.67
N SER A 20 10.49 -2.14 -5.54
CA SER A 20 9.87 -2.65 -4.32
C SER A 20 8.35 -2.63 -4.48
N PRO A 21 7.64 -3.73 -4.19
CA PRO A 21 6.19 -3.75 -4.28
C PRO A 21 5.62 -2.67 -3.35
N SER A 22 4.63 -1.95 -3.85
CA SER A 22 3.93 -0.91 -3.09
C SER A 22 2.42 -1.01 -3.35
N THR A 23 1.66 -0.25 -2.57
CA THR A 23 0.19 -0.17 -2.72
C THR A 23 -0.18 0.92 -3.72
N PHE A 24 -0.98 1.89 -3.30
CA PHE A 24 -1.35 3.08 -4.04
C PHE A 24 -1.24 4.29 -3.12
N ILE A 25 -1.12 5.48 -3.71
CA ILE A 25 -1.05 6.71 -2.94
C ILE A 25 -2.47 7.21 -2.68
N ILE A 26 -2.77 7.47 -1.42
CA ILE A 26 -3.97 8.19 -0.99
C ILE A 26 -3.60 9.61 -0.62
N SER A 27 -4.45 10.58 -1.00
CA SER A 27 -4.24 11.96 -0.60
C SER A 27 -5.51 12.59 -0.05
N LYS A 28 -5.36 13.36 1.03
CA LYS A 28 -6.42 14.12 1.69
C LYS A 28 -5.82 15.37 2.32
N ASN A 29 -6.53 16.49 2.24
CA ASN A 29 -6.12 17.77 2.84
C ASN A 29 -4.69 18.19 2.45
N GLY A 30 -4.33 18.04 1.16
CA GLY A 30 -3.01 18.44 0.63
C GLY A 30 -1.84 17.54 1.03
N ARG A 31 -2.10 16.37 1.63
CA ARG A 31 -1.06 15.39 2.01
C ARG A 31 -1.27 14.09 1.29
N ALA A 32 -0.19 13.43 0.91
CA ALA A 32 -0.20 12.18 0.15
C ALA A 32 0.69 11.13 0.82
N TYR A 33 0.21 9.89 0.89
CA TYR A 33 0.91 8.75 1.48
C TYR A 33 0.63 7.48 0.68
N TYR A 34 1.61 6.57 0.61
CA TYR A 34 1.30 5.19 0.25
C TYR A 34 0.37 4.59 1.32
N PHE A 35 -0.68 3.91 0.87
CA PHE A 35 -1.60 3.21 1.77
C PHE A 35 -0.84 2.09 2.51
N GLY A 36 -0.87 2.12 3.85
CA GLY A 36 -0.08 1.24 4.70
C GLY A 36 1.25 1.80 5.18
N ARG A 37 1.67 2.99 4.72
CA ARG A 37 2.93 3.60 5.18
C ARG A 37 2.92 3.82 6.70
N GLU A 38 4.01 3.43 7.36
CA GLU A 38 4.18 3.72 8.78
C GLU A 38 4.45 5.22 9.01
N SER A 39 3.41 5.94 9.42
CA SER A 39 3.48 7.36 9.74
C SER A 39 2.39 7.74 10.74
N ASP A 40 2.77 8.43 11.82
CA ASP A 40 1.80 8.91 12.82
C ASP A 40 0.76 9.86 12.22
N ARG A 41 1.14 10.62 11.18
CA ARG A 41 0.20 11.50 10.48
C ARG A 41 -0.83 10.72 9.68
N LEU A 42 -0.39 9.66 8.98
CA LEU A 42 -1.29 8.78 8.26
C LEU A 42 -2.20 8.03 9.22
N PHE A 43 -1.63 7.50 10.32
CA PHE A 43 -2.36 6.85 11.39
C PHE A 43 -3.46 7.75 11.96
N ASN A 44 -3.15 9.01 12.28
CA ASN A 44 -4.16 9.94 12.78
C ASN A 44 -5.26 10.22 11.74
N THR A 45 -4.89 10.28 10.46
CA THR A 45 -5.82 10.57 9.35
C THR A 45 -6.73 9.40 9.00
N LEU A 46 -6.25 8.16 9.18
CA LEU A 46 -6.99 6.96 8.82
C LEU A 46 -7.66 6.30 10.03
N CYS A 47 -6.97 6.23 11.15
CA CYS A 47 -7.34 5.38 12.28
C CYS A 47 -7.97 6.18 13.41
N VAL A 48 -7.37 7.30 13.80
CA VAL A 48 -7.92 8.13 14.89
C VAL A 48 -9.20 8.84 14.47
N SER A 49 -9.31 9.27 13.21
CA SER A 49 -10.55 9.86 12.69
C SER A 49 -11.65 8.83 12.42
N GLY A 50 -11.31 7.54 12.33
CA GLY A 50 -12.24 6.47 11.97
C GLY A 50 -12.35 6.18 10.46
N ASP A 51 -11.76 7.03 9.60
CA ASP A 51 -11.90 6.94 8.14
C ASP A 51 -11.66 5.55 7.57
N LEU A 52 -10.61 4.85 8.01
CA LEU A 52 -10.28 3.54 7.45
C LEU A 52 -11.35 2.50 7.81
N ARG A 53 -11.98 2.60 8.97
CA ARG A 53 -13.08 1.70 9.34
C ARG A 53 -14.25 1.92 8.39
N ASP A 54 -14.68 3.17 8.23
CA ASP A 54 -15.82 3.53 7.36
C ASP A 54 -15.54 3.14 5.90
N ILE A 55 -14.32 3.37 5.42
CA ILE A 55 -13.87 2.98 4.08
C ILE A 55 -13.95 1.47 3.89
N LEU A 56 -13.49 0.68 4.87
CA LEU A 56 -13.49 -0.77 4.75
C LEU A 56 -14.90 -1.35 4.92
N ASP A 57 -15.73 -0.81 5.81
CA ASP A 57 -17.13 -1.23 6.02
C ASP A 57 -18.00 -0.98 4.78
N GLU A 58 -17.69 0.04 3.97
CA GLU A 58 -18.39 0.32 2.70
C GLU A 58 -17.94 -0.61 1.56
N THR A 59 -16.93 -1.46 1.78
CA THR A 59 -16.48 -2.43 0.78
C THR A 59 -17.10 -3.80 1.03
N SER A 60 -17.34 -4.54 -0.04
CA SER A 60 -17.67 -5.98 0.04
C SER A 60 -16.42 -6.85 0.09
N LEU A 61 -15.35 -6.39 0.76
CA LEU A 61 -14.13 -7.17 0.90
C LEU A 61 -14.38 -8.40 1.79
N PRO A 62 -13.70 -9.54 1.53
CA PRO A 62 -13.73 -10.67 2.45
C PRO A 62 -13.31 -10.24 3.86
N GLU A 63 -14.00 -10.76 4.88
CA GLU A 63 -13.78 -10.40 6.29
C GLU A 63 -12.31 -10.48 6.70
N ARG A 64 -11.59 -11.49 6.21
CA ARG A 64 -10.16 -11.62 6.46
C ARG A 64 -9.35 -10.42 5.94
N ILE A 65 -9.58 -9.99 4.70
CA ILE A 65 -8.86 -8.86 4.09
C ILE A 65 -9.23 -7.57 4.81
N HIS A 66 -10.51 -7.38 5.11
CA HIS A 66 -11.01 -6.26 5.91
C HIS A 66 -10.26 -6.15 7.24
N ASN A 67 -10.25 -7.24 8.01
CA ASN A 67 -9.63 -7.28 9.33
C ASN A 67 -8.12 -7.11 9.26
N ASP A 68 -7.45 -7.75 8.30
CA ASP A 68 -6.00 -7.61 8.11
C ASP A 68 -5.61 -6.17 7.72
N LEU A 69 -6.34 -5.53 6.81
CA LEU A 69 -6.08 -4.14 6.42
C LEU A 69 -6.26 -3.18 7.60
N TYR A 70 -7.33 -3.35 8.40
CA TYR A 70 -7.54 -2.53 9.58
C TYR A 70 -6.45 -2.77 10.63
N LYS A 71 -6.18 -4.04 10.95
CA LYS A 71 -5.19 -4.48 11.93
C LYS A 71 -3.81 -3.90 11.64
N TYR A 72 -3.32 -4.06 10.41
CA TYR A 72 -1.96 -3.63 10.05
C TYR A 72 -1.82 -2.13 9.78
N ASN A 73 -2.91 -1.36 9.80
CA ASN A 73 -2.88 0.10 9.75
C ASN A 73 -3.17 0.77 11.11
N CYS A 74 -4.05 0.19 11.93
CA CYS A 74 -4.72 0.92 13.02
C CYS A 74 -4.53 0.33 14.42
N THR A 75 -3.76 -0.75 14.60
CA THR A 75 -3.50 -1.33 15.93
C THR A 75 -2.01 -1.28 16.29
N GLU A 76 -1.63 -1.87 17.41
CA GLU A 76 -0.22 -2.04 17.78
C GLU A 76 0.55 -2.95 16.82
N GLU A 77 -0.16 -3.74 15.99
CA GLU A 77 0.43 -4.64 15.00
C GLU A 77 0.67 -3.97 13.63
N ARG A 78 0.75 -2.64 13.59
CA ARG A 78 1.03 -1.86 12.38
C ARG A 78 2.25 -2.39 11.64
N SER A 79 2.10 -2.58 10.33
CA SER A 79 3.19 -3.08 9.48
C SER A 79 2.95 -2.77 8.01
N GLU A 80 3.77 -1.90 7.43
CA GLU A 80 3.69 -1.54 6.01
C GLU A 80 3.80 -2.79 5.11
N GLN A 81 4.73 -3.69 5.44
CA GLN A 81 4.96 -4.92 4.68
C GLN A 81 3.73 -5.85 4.69
N LYS A 82 3.03 -5.95 5.82
CA LYS A 82 1.81 -6.76 5.92
C LYS A 82 0.65 -6.13 5.15
N VAL A 83 0.53 -4.79 5.13
CA VAL A 83 -0.47 -4.12 4.28
C VAL A 83 -0.18 -4.36 2.80
N ILE A 84 1.08 -4.25 2.38
CA ILE A 84 1.50 -4.55 1.00
C ILE A 84 1.17 -6.01 0.67
N ALA A 85 1.51 -6.96 1.55
CA ALA A 85 1.22 -8.38 1.33
C ALA A 85 -0.29 -8.62 1.18
N THR A 86 -1.12 -8.13 2.12
CA THR A 86 -2.58 -8.23 2.04
C THR A 86 -3.10 -7.63 0.74
N PHE A 87 -2.62 -6.44 0.36
CA PHE A 87 -2.99 -5.79 -0.89
C PHE A 87 -2.60 -6.61 -2.12
N LEU A 88 -1.42 -7.21 -2.17
CA LEU A 88 -0.97 -8.02 -3.31
C LEU A 88 -1.85 -9.26 -3.51
N PHE A 89 -2.27 -9.90 -2.43
CA PHE A 89 -3.16 -11.08 -2.46
C PHE A 89 -4.61 -10.77 -2.87
N MET A 90 -5.03 -9.50 -2.85
CA MET A 90 -6.37 -9.11 -3.28
C MET A 90 -6.56 -9.34 -4.79
N THR A 91 -7.78 -9.72 -5.17
CA THR A 91 -8.19 -9.76 -6.57
C THR A 91 -8.20 -8.35 -7.18
N PRO A 92 -8.14 -8.22 -8.51
CA PRO A 92 -8.30 -6.92 -9.17
C PRO A 92 -9.59 -6.19 -8.76
N GLU A 93 -10.70 -6.92 -8.62
CA GLU A 93 -12.01 -6.39 -8.25
C GLU A 93 -12.00 -5.83 -6.83
N GLU A 94 -11.39 -6.54 -5.88
CA GLU A 94 -11.21 -6.10 -4.50
C GLU A 94 -10.33 -4.84 -4.43
N LYS A 95 -9.23 -4.79 -5.21
CA LYS A 95 -8.35 -3.61 -5.30
C LYS A 95 -9.11 -2.40 -5.83
N ILE A 96 -9.96 -2.60 -6.83
CA ILE A 96 -10.81 -1.54 -7.40
C ILE A 96 -11.87 -1.09 -6.39
N ALA A 97 -12.52 -2.02 -5.69
CA ALA A 97 -13.52 -1.72 -4.67
C ALA A 97 -12.92 -0.88 -3.54
N LEU A 98 -11.75 -1.26 -3.03
CA LEU A 98 -11.03 -0.51 -2.01
C LEU A 98 -10.71 0.92 -2.47
N LYS A 99 -10.10 1.07 -3.67
CA LYS A 99 -9.76 2.39 -4.23
C LYS A 99 -11.01 3.28 -4.41
N ARG A 100 -12.12 2.71 -4.88
CA ARG A 100 -13.39 3.44 -5.03
C ARG A 100 -13.95 3.89 -3.69
N SER A 101 -13.85 3.07 -2.66
CA SER A 101 -14.30 3.44 -1.31
C SER A 101 -13.52 4.63 -0.75
N PHE A 102 -12.18 4.65 -0.91
CA PHE A 102 -11.37 5.82 -0.59
C PHE A 102 -11.86 7.09 -1.31
N ILE A 103 -12.18 6.99 -2.61
CA ILE A 103 -12.68 8.13 -3.40
C ILE A 103 -14.00 8.66 -2.86
N ARG A 104 -14.95 7.78 -2.50
CA ARG A 104 -16.22 8.17 -1.89
C ARG A 104 -16.06 8.85 -0.53
N HIS A 105 -14.97 8.54 0.18
CA HIS A 105 -14.58 9.17 1.44
C HIS A 105 -13.67 10.42 1.27
N ASN A 106 -13.73 11.07 0.10
CA ASN A 106 -13.02 12.31 -0.23
C ASN A 106 -11.48 12.20 -0.24
N TYR A 107 -10.95 11.00 -0.55
CA TYR A 107 -9.54 10.84 -0.87
C TYR A 107 -9.32 10.90 -2.38
N THR A 108 -8.18 11.44 -2.81
CA THR A 108 -7.69 11.23 -4.17
C THR A 108 -6.76 10.02 -4.20
N ILE A 109 -6.90 9.21 -5.25
CA ILE A 109 -6.05 8.04 -5.46
C ILE A 109 -5.08 8.35 -6.60
N ASN A 110 -3.79 8.24 -6.32
CA ASN A 110 -2.74 8.25 -7.33
C ASN A 110 -2.11 6.86 -7.37
N TYR A 111 -2.11 6.23 -8.54
CA TYR A 111 -1.39 4.99 -8.74
C TYR A 111 -0.04 5.31 -9.37
N VAL A 112 1.04 5.06 -8.62
CA VAL A 112 2.40 5.14 -9.14
C VAL A 112 2.91 3.71 -9.20
N PRO A 113 2.76 3.02 -10.35
CA PRO A 113 3.35 1.71 -10.50
C PRO A 113 4.86 1.81 -10.38
N CYS A 114 5.39 0.87 -9.63
CA CYS A 114 6.72 0.32 -9.77
C CYS A 114 6.46 -1.11 -10.28
#